data_AF-G0U3I8-F1
#
_entry.id   AF-G0U3I8-F1
#
_cell.length_a   1.000
_cell.length_b   1.000
_cell.length_c   1.000
_cell.angle_alpha   90.00
_cell.angle_beta   90.00
_cell.angle_gamma   90.00
#
_symmetry.space_group_name_H-M   'P 1'
#
loop_
_entity.id
_entity.type
_entity.pdbx_description
1 polymer ?
#
loop_
_entity_poly.entity_id
_entity_poly.type
_entity_poly.pdbx_seq_one_letter_code
_entity_poly.pdbx_strand_id
1 'polypeptide(L)'
;MYPRKEMEVVRRYSDFVWFRTQLSELYPYCIVPPIPEKDVQGTFTKVVGSGTQGATRMRDYRQRALKKFLMRIGAHPRLHTAQLLQDFLEMDEVEWERKMQAPVLSNERSFTSSLGDTFNHALTRQWNTNVPVETAGSNYAQVISNGPTDPQIWEGTRQYLRQLDESIKGLRERVQCLIESRKNMSNSLHEFGVAFEKVGEIEKGNHHTPVSRALISVGQHSDHLSALYVEQAGDEMRQIEETLSYYQG
;
A
#
# COMPACT_ATOMS: atom_id res chain seq x y z
N MET A 1 0.63 -27.53 -8.83
CA MET A 1 0.09 -27.05 -10.11
C MET A 1 -1.42 -26.94 -9.93
N TYR A 2 -2.02 -25.77 -10.17
CA TYR A 2 -3.46 -25.59 -9.95
C TYR A 2 -4.27 -26.40 -10.97
N PRO A 3 -5.33 -27.10 -10.54
CA PRO A 3 -6.12 -27.99 -11.40
C PRO A 3 -6.88 -27.25 -12.50
N ARG A 4 -7.32 -26.01 -12.25
CA ARG A 4 -8.01 -25.18 -13.25
C ARG A 4 -7.07 -24.15 -13.85
N LYS A 5 -7.03 -24.09 -15.18
CA LYS A 5 -6.15 -23.19 -15.94
C LYS A 5 -6.72 -21.77 -16.07
N GLU A 6 -8.03 -21.64 -16.16
CA GLU A 6 -8.75 -20.36 -16.26
C GLU A 6 -9.97 -20.42 -15.36
N MET A 7 -10.11 -19.40 -14.51
CA MET A 7 -11.27 -19.20 -13.66
C MET A 7 -11.34 -17.78 -13.15
N GLU A 8 -12.55 -17.37 -12.80
CA GLU A 8 -12.83 -16.06 -12.25
C GLU A 8 -13.70 -16.23 -11.01
N VAL A 9 -13.29 -15.59 -9.92
CA VAL A 9 -13.98 -15.63 -8.65
C VAL A 9 -13.99 -14.22 -8.06
N VAL A 10 -15.13 -13.82 -7.50
CA VAL A 10 -15.28 -12.52 -6.84
C VAL A 10 -14.87 -12.62 -5.37
N ARG A 11 -14.00 -11.71 -4.93
CA ARG A 11 -13.54 -11.58 -3.54
C ARG A 11 -13.63 -10.15 -3.06
N ARG A 12 -14.20 -9.95 -1.88
CA ARG A 12 -14.32 -8.66 -1.20
C ARG A 12 -13.05 -8.37 -0.43
N TYR A 13 -12.82 -7.10 -0.11
CA TYR A 13 -11.65 -6.69 0.68
C TYR A 13 -11.57 -7.38 2.05
N SER A 14 -12.71 -7.62 2.70
CA SER A 14 -12.79 -8.39 3.97
C SER A 14 -12.22 -9.81 3.83
N ASP A 15 -12.38 -10.41 2.66
CA ASP A 15 -11.94 -11.78 2.38
C ASP A 15 -10.41 -11.81 2.30
N PHE A 16 -9.80 -10.78 1.69
CA PHE A 16 -8.34 -10.60 1.68
C PHE A 16 -7.78 -10.40 3.09
N VAL A 17 -8.48 -9.63 3.94
CA VAL A 17 -8.09 -9.45 5.34
C VAL A 17 -8.08 -10.78 6.07
N TRP A 18 -9.17 -11.54 5.99
CA TRP A 18 -9.27 -12.85 6.63
C TRP A 18 -8.23 -13.82 6.09
N PHE A 19 -8.09 -13.88 4.76
CA PHE A 19 -7.13 -14.74 4.08
C PHE A 19 -5.69 -14.46 4.53
N ARG A 20 -5.28 -13.18 4.57
CA ARG A 20 -3.95 -12.80 5.06
C ARG A 20 -3.74 -13.25 6.51
N THR A 21 -4.70 -12.99 7.39
CA THR A 21 -4.60 -13.37 8.81
C THR A 21 -4.43 -14.88 8.97
N GLN A 22 -5.28 -15.66 8.30
CA GLN A 22 -5.19 -17.13 8.35
C GLN A 22 -3.88 -17.65 7.74
N LEU A 23 -3.41 -17.04 6.66
CA LEU A 23 -2.13 -17.42 6.05
C LEU A 23 -0.95 -17.14 6.99
N SER A 24 -0.96 -16.02 7.72
CA SER A 24 0.06 -15.69 8.72
C SER A 24 0.06 -16.65 9.91
N GLU A 25 -1.12 -17.13 10.33
CA GLU A 25 -1.27 -18.11 11.41
C GLU A 25 -0.80 -19.51 10.99
N LEU A 26 -1.15 -19.94 9.78
CA LEU A 26 -0.76 -21.26 9.24
C LEU A 26 0.73 -21.33 8.88
N TYR A 27 1.34 -20.21 8.52
CA TYR A 27 2.73 -20.13 8.07
C TYR A 27 3.54 -19.10 8.88
N PRO A 28 3.75 -19.31 10.20
CA PRO A 28 4.38 -18.32 11.09
C PRO A 28 5.85 -18.03 10.73
N TYR A 29 6.49 -18.90 9.95
CA TYR A 29 7.87 -18.75 9.49
C TYR A 29 8.00 -18.04 8.12
N CYS A 30 6.87 -17.69 7.49
CA CYS A 30 6.86 -17.03 6.19
C CYS A 30 6.45 -15.57 6.36
N ILE A 31 7.15 -14.66 5.67
CA ILE A 31 6.76 -13.25 5.63
C ILE A 31 5.57 -13.12 4.68
N VAL A 32 4.37 -12.96 5.23
CA VAL A 32 3.15 -12.74 4.46
C VAL A 32 3.10 -11.27 4.01
N PRO A 33 3.00 -10.99 2.70
CA PRO A 33 2.96 -9.61 2.20
C PRO A 33 1.83 -8.79 2.86
N PRO A 34 2.04 -7.47 3.07
CA PRO A 34 0.97 -6.61 3.59
C PRO A 34 -0.14 -6.42 2.56
N ILE A 35 -1.33 -6.12 3.07
CA ILE A 35 -2.48 -5.64 2.28
C ILE A 35 -2.70 -4.15 2.58
N PRO A 36 -3.19 -3.36 1.60
CA PRO A 36 -3.42 -1.93 1.79
C PRO A 36 -4.47 -1.72 2.88
N GLU A 37 -4.26 -0.81 3.83
CA GLU A 37 -5.21 -0.60 4.94
C GLU A 37 -6.62 -0.21 4.46
N LYS A 38 -7.62 -0.58 5.27
CA LYS A 38 -8.92 0.09 5.25
C LYS A 38 -8.60 1.52 5.69
N ASP A 39 -8.95 2.53 4.90
CA ASP A 39 -8.52 3.92 5.12
C ASP A 39 -9.19 4.51 6.39
N VAL A 40 -8.73 4.08 7.57
CA VAL A 40 -9.30 4.45 8.87
C VAL A 40 -8.68 5.76 9.38
N GLN A 41 -7.48 6.13 8.93
CA GLN A 41 -6.76 7.32 9.39
C GLN A 41 -6.80 8.53 8.45
N GLY A 42 -7.45 8.42 7.29
CA GLY A 42 -7.61 9.54 6.36
C GLY A 42 -6.29 10.04 5.74
N THR A 43 -5.21 9.26 5.88
CA THR A 43 -3.88 9.56 5.30
C THR A 43 -3.98 9.63 3.78
N PHE A 44 -4.76 8.73 3.17
CA PHE A 44 -4.99 8.76 1.74
C PHE A 44 -5.97 9.89 1.35
N THR A 45 -6.96 10.20 2.19
CA THR A 45 -7.88 11.33 1.96
C THR A 45 -7.13 12.67 1.93
N LYS A 46 -6.06 12.84 2.73
CA LYS A 46 -5.18 14.01 2.71
C LYS A 46 -4.32 14.10 1.44
N VAL A 47 -3.85 12.97 0.91
CA VAL A 47 -2.96 12.90 -0.26
C VAL A 47 -3.73 13.05 -1.59
N VAL A 48 -4.99 12.61 -1.61
CA VAL A 48 -5.78 12.42 -2.82
C VAL A 48 -6.89 13.47 -2.99
N GLY A 49 -7.18 14.24 -1.94
CA GLY A 49 -8.18 15.31 -1.96
C GLY A 49 -9.59 14.77 -1.67
N SER A 50 -10.37 15.58 -0.95
CA SER A 50 -11.77 15.28 -0.64
C SER A 50 -12.63 15.35 -1.90
N GLY A 51 -13.34 14.26 -2.24
CA GLY A 51 -14.26 14.22 -3.38
C GLY A 51 -14.35 12.85 -4.07
N THR A 52 -15.16 12.76 -5.14
CA THR A 52 -15.38 11.52 -5.92
C THR A 52 -14.09 10.99 -6.57
N GLN A 53 -13.17 11.87 -6.94
CA GLN A 53 -11.85 11.48 -7.46
C GLN A 53 -10.96 10.82 -6.39
N GLY A 54 -11.16 11.18 -5.12
CA GLY A 54 -10.47 10.57 -3.98
C GLY A 54 -10.79 9.09 -3.82
N ALA A 55 -12.09 8.77 -3.90
CA ALA A 55 -12.59 7.40 -3.76
C ALA A 55 -12.13 6.48 -4.92
N THR A 56 -12.13 6.99 -6.16
CA THR A 56 -11.64 6.21 -7.32
C THR A 56 -10.17 5.89 -7.19
N ARG A 57 -9.32 6.88 -6.88
CA ARG A 57 -7.87 6.66 -6.72
C ARG A 57 -7.54 5.68 -5.58
N MET A 58 -8.30 5.72 -4.48
CA MET A 58 -8.21 4.74 -3.39
C MET A 58 -8.51 3.31 -3.87
N ARG A 59 -9.61 3.14 -4.61
CA ARG A 59 -10.00 1.84 -5.15
C ARG A 59 -8.93 1.30 -6.09
N ASP A 60 -8.41 2.15 -6.97
CA ASP A 60 -7.38 1.77 -7.94
C ASP A 60 -6.07 1.39 -7.24
N TYR A 61 -5.67 2.13 -6.20
CA TYR A 61 -4.52 1.77 -5.35
C TYR A 61 -4.73 0.40 -4.68
N ARG A 62 -5.89 0.19 -4.04
CA ARG A 62 -6.19 -1.10 -3.40
C ARG A 62 -6.15 -2.24 -4.39
N GLN A 63 -6.73 -2.08 -5.58
CA GLN A 63 -6.71 -3.11 -6.62
C GLN A 63 -5.27 -3.44 -7.05
N ARG A 64 -4.42 -2.44 -7.27
CA ARG A 64 -2.99 -2.65 -7.60
C ARG A 64 -2.25 -3.37 -6.47
N ALA A 65 -2.44 -2.94 -5.23
CA ALA A 65 -1.78 -3.53 -4.07
C ALA A 65 -2.24 -4.97 -3.81
N LEU A 66 -3.54 -5.27 -3.91
CA LEU A 66 -4.08 -6.63 -3.79
C LEU A 66 -3.60 -7.54 -4.92
N LYS A 67 -3.50 -7.03 -6.15
CA LYS A 67 -2.87 -7.77 -7.25
C LYS A 67 -1.40 -8.09 -6.92
N LYS A 68 -0.64 -7.11 -6.42
CA LYS A 68 0.76 -7.31 -6.01
C LYS A 68 0.88 -8.34 -4.89
N PHE A 69 -0.01 -8.29 -3.90
CA PHE A 69 -0.12 -9.27 -2.82
C PHE A 69 -0.30 -10.70 -3.35
N LEU A 70 -1.29 -10.95 -4.22
CA LEU A 70 -1.50 -12.28 -4.80
C LEU A 70 -0.31 -12.75 -5.64
N MET A 71 0.26 -11.87 -6.46
CA MET A 71 1.44 -12.20 -7.27
C MET A 71 2.63 -12.60 -6.39
N ARG A 72 2.83 -11.94 -5.25
CA ARG A 72 3.91 -12.24 -4.30
C ARG A 72 3.70 -13.56 -3.58
N ILE A 73 2.47 -13.87 -3.18
CA ILE A 73 2.15 -15.17 -2.58
C ILE A 73 2.34 -16.29 -3.62
N GLY A 74 1.86 -16.09 -4.85
CA GLY A 74 2.04 -17.05 -5.95
C GLY A 74 3.51 -17.27 -6.35
N ALA A 75 4.38 -16.28 -6.16
CA ALA A 75 5.82 -16.40 -6.39
C ALA A 75 6.58 -16.99 -5.18
N HIS A 76 5.95 -17.13 -4.02
CA HIS A 76 6.64 -17.56 -2.81
C HIS A 76 6.82 -19.09 -2.80
N PRO A 77 8.05 -19.62 -2.57
CA PRO A 77 8.35 -21.05 -2.68
C PRO A 77 7.47 -21.96 -1.82
N ARG A 78 6.97 -21.46 -0.67
CA ARG A 78 6.12 -22.24 0.25
C ARG A 78 4.65 -21.87 0.23
N LEU A 79 4.29 -20.64 -0.13
CA LEU A 79 2.89 -20.17 -0.03
C LEU A 79 2.10 -20.46 -1.30
N HIS A 80 2.77 -20.59 -2.45
CA HIS A 80 2.09 -20.90 -3.71
C HIS A 80 1.41 -22.28 -3.72
N THR A 81 1.85 -23.23 -2.90
CA THR A 81 1.22 -24.55 -2.72
C THR A 81 0.25 -24.61 -1.54
N ALA A 82 -0.03 -23.49 -0.87
CA ALA A 82 -0.93 -23.48 0.28
C ALA A 82 -2.36 -23.83 -0.16
N GLN A 83 -2.99 -24.80 0.51
CA GLN A 83 -4.39 -25.15 0.24
C GLN A 83 -5.31 -23.93 0.43
N LEU A 84 -5.03 -23.09 1.42
CA LEU A 84 -5.78 -21.86 1.67
C LEU A 84 -5.75 -20.91 0.46
N LEU A 85 -4.61 -20.81 -0.25
CA LEU A 85 -4.49 -19.98 -1.44
C LEU A 85 -5.29 -20.59 -2.61
N GLN A 86 -5.23 -21.90 -2.78
CA GLN A 86 -6.05 -22.59 -3.76
C GLN A 86 -7.53 -22.32 -3.48
N ASP A 87 -7.99 -22.55 -2.26
CA ASP A 87 -9.37 -22.31 -1.86
C ASP A 87 -9.79 -20.85 -2.09
N PHE A 88 -8.91 -19.90 -1.77
CA PHE A 88 -9.16 -18.47 -2.01
C PHE A 88 -9.36 -18.16 -3.50
N LEU A 89 -8.58 -18.79 -4.39
CA LEU A 89 -8.68 -18.59 -5.84
C LEU A 89 -9.78 -19.43 -6.49
N GLU A 90 -10.19 -20.54 -5.84
CA GLU A 90 -10.97 -21.59 -6.50
C GLU A 90 -12.41 -21.80 -5.99
N MET A 91 -12.69 -21.48 -4.72
CA MET A 91 -14.01 -21.70 -4.13
C MET A 91 -15.03 -20.66 -4.59
N ASP A 92 -16.29 -21.04 -4.69
CA ASP A 92 -17.36 -20.07 -4.95
C ASP A 92 -17.60 -19.17 -3.71
N GLU A 93 -18.27 -18.02 -3.89
CA GLU A 93 -18.51 -17.04 -2.79
C GLU A 93 -19.19 -17.69 -1.59
N VAL A 94 -20.20 -18.54 -1.81
CA VAL A 94 -20.97 -19.22 -0.75
C VAL A 94 -20.09 -20.21 0.03
N GLU A 95 -19.24 -20.97 -0.66
CA GLU A 95 -18.35 -21.94 -0.02
C GLU A 95 -17.27 -21.24 0.81
N TRP A 96 -16.76 -20.11 0.28
CA TRP A 96 -15.80 -19.25 0.94
C TRP A 96 -16.38 -18.62 2.22
N GLU A 97 -17.58 -18.05 2.14
CA GLU A 97 -18.28 -17.49 3.31
C GLU A 97 -18.49 -18.56 4.39
N ARG A 98 -18.92 -19.77 4.00
CA ARG A 98 -19.06 -20.90 4.93
C ARG A 98 -17.73 -21.26 5.59
N LYS A 99 -16.62 -21.23 4.84
CA LYS A 99 -15.28 -21.51 5.36
C LYS A 99 -14.81 -20.44 6.36
N MET A 100 -15.12 -19.17 6.11
CA MET A 100 -14.83 -18.07 7.05
C MET A 100 -15.64 -18.16 8.35
N GLN A 101 -16.87 -18.68 8.27
CA GLN A 101 -17.76 -18.87 9.43
C GLN A 101 -17.51 -20.17 10.19
N ALA A 102 -16.82 -21.14 9.57
CA ALA A 102 -16.50 -22.39 10.23
C ALA A 102 -15.62 -22.13 11.46
N PRO A 103 -15.94 -22.69 12.64
CA PRO A 103 -15.03 -22.65 13.77
C PRO A 103 -13.73 -23.31 13.34
N VAL A 104 -12.60 -22.65 13.62
CA VAL A 104 -11.27 -23.15 13.27
C VAL A 104 -11.01 -24.42 14.09
N LEU A 105 -11.48 -25.56 13.61
CA LEU A 105 -11.18 -26.87 14.17
C LEU A 105 -9.78 -27.26 13.70
N SER A 106 -8.76 -26.59 14.20
CA SER A 106 -7.37 -26.98 14.00
C SER A 106 -7.04 -28.15 14.93
N ASN A 107 -7.25 -29.37 14.44
CA ASN A 107 -6.75 -30.60 15.07
C ASN A 107 -5.22 -30.81 14.85
N GLU A 108 -4.50 -29.76 14.45
CA GLU A 108 -3.04 -29.70 14.46
C GLU A 108 -2.60 -28.40 15.13
N ARG A 109 -2.14 -28.52 16.39
CA ARG A 109 -1.45 -27.50 17.20
C ARG A 109 -2.01 -26.08 17.09
N SER A 110 -3.17 -25.92 17.71
CA SER A 110 -3.85 -24.64 17.93
C SER A 110 -2.99 -23.63 18.74
N PHE A 111 -2.68 -22.49 18.09
CA PHE A 111 -2.30 -21.22 18.73
C PHE A 111 -3.53 -20.30 18.95
N THR A 112 -4.76 -20.84 18.83
CA THR A 112 -5.98 -20.03 18.68
C THR A 112 -6.74 -19.89 20.00
N SER A 113 -6.37 -18.90 20.81
CA SER A 113 -7.14 -18.51 22.00
C SER A 113 -7.51 -17.03 21.99
N SER A 114 -8.02 -16.46 20.89
CA SER A 114 -8.52 -15.07 20.92
C SER A 114 -9.35 -14.60 19.69
N LEU A 115 -10.03 -15.49 18.97
CA LEU A 115 -10.69 -15.10 17.70
C LEU A 115 -12.04 -14.36 17.84
N GLY A 116 -12.60 -14.22 19.05
CA GLY A 116 -13.91 -13.59 19.25
C GLY A 116 -13.90 -12.05 19.25
N ASP A 117 -12.97 -11.43 19.98
CA ASP A 117 -13.00 -9.98 20.25
C ASP A 117 -11.95 -9.17 19.47
N THR A 118 -11.12 -9.82 18.66
CA THR A 118 -9.93 -9.22 18.04
C THR A 118 -10.10 -8.77 16.58
N PHE A 119 -11.22 -9.06 15.92
CA PHE A 119 -11.42 -8.70 14.50
C PHE A 119 -11.40 -7.18 14.25
N ASN A 120 -11.85 -6.36 15.20
CA ASN A 120 -11.77 -4.90 15.10
C ASN A 120 -10.42 -4.32 15.60
N HIS A 121 -9.72 -5.03 16.49
CA HIS A 121 -8.46 -4.56 17.08
C HIS A 121 -7.19 -5.04 16.34
N ALA A 122 -7.27 -6.11 15.56
CA ALA A 122 -6.14 -6.61 14.75
C ALA A 122 -5.78 -5.66 13.59
N LEU A 123 -6.76 -4.89 13.10
CA LEU A 123 -6.58 -3.88 12.05
C LEU A 123 -6.05 -2.54 12.58
N THR A 124 -6.04 -2.35 13.91
CA THR A 124 -5.54 -1.14 14.59
C THR A 124 -4.29 -1.42 15.43
N ARG A 125 -3.63 -2.58 15.27
CA ARG A 125 -2.25 -2.75 15.74
C ARG A 125 -1.29 -1.96 14.86
N GLN A 126 -1.42 -0.63 14.93
CA GLN A 126 -0.28 0.25 15.04
C GLN A 126 0.66 -0.42 16.05
N TRP A 127 1.91 -0.65 15.66
CA TRP A 127 2.97 -1.20 16.50
C TRP A 127 3.09 -0.40 17.79
N ASN A 128 2.25 -0.73 18.77
CA ASN A 128 2.20 -0.08 20.06
C ASN A 128 3.21 -0.81 20.93
N THR A 129 4.37 -0.19 21.10
CA THR A 129 5.51 -0.67 21.89
C THR A 129 5.23 -0.82 23.38
N ASN A 130 3.99 -0.59 23.83
CA ASN A 130 3.61 -0.56 25.24
C ASN A 130 2.72 -1.74 25.68
N VAL A 131 2.51 -2.77 24.85
CA VAL A 131 1.90 -4.03 25.32
C VAL A 131 3.02 -4.94 25.85
N PRO A 132 2.96 -5.43 27.10
CA PRO A 132 3.95 -6.36 27.62
C PRO A 132 4.06 -7.57 26.68
N VAL A 133 5.28 -7.83 26.21
CA VAL A 133 5.67 -8.87 25.24
C VAL A 133 5.40 -10.30 25.75
N GLU A 134 4.87 -10.45 26.96
CA GLU A 134 4.85 -11.70 27.71
C GLU A 134 3.81 -12.72 27.22
N THR A 135 2.67 -12.29 26.67
CA THR A 135 1.57 -13.26 26.41
C THR A 135 1.53 -13.80 24.97
N ALA A 136 2.05 -13.07 23.98
CA ALA A 136 2.08 -13.52 22.57
C ALA A 136 3.48 -13.94 22.09
N GLY A 137 4.53 -13.66 22.88
CA GLY A 137 5.93 -13.91 22.54
C GLY A 137 6.63 -14.95 23.40
N SER A 138 6.01 -15.45 24.48
CA SER A 138 6.62 -16.39 25.43
C SER A 138 7.09 -17.69 24.76
N ASN A 139 6.31 -18.24 23.83
CA ASN A 139 6.70 -19.43 23.07
C ASN A 139 7.85 -19.15 22.07
N TYR A 140 7.93 -17.93 21.52
CA TYR A 140 9.02 -17.54 20.63
C TYR A 140 10.32 -17.29 21.40
N ALA A 141 10.24 -16.67 22.58
CA ALA A 141 11.39 -16.40 23.45
C ALA A 141 12.10 -17.69 23.89
N GLN A 142 11.32 -18.74 24.21
CA GLN A 142 11.85 -20.06 24.59
C GLN A 142 12.54 -20.80 23.43
N VAL A 143 12.13 -20.54 22.18
CA VAL A 143 12.77 -21.12 20.99
C VAL A 143 14.06 -20.38 20.62
N ILE A 144 14.14 -19.07 20.88
CA ILE A 144 15.37 -18.28 20.68
C ILE A 144 16.44 -18.69 21.71
N SER A 145 16.06 -19.01 22.96
CA SER A 145 17.03 -19.44 23.98
C SER A 145 17.61 -20.84 23.75
N ASN A 146 16.87 -21.71 23.05
CA ASN A 146 17.22 -23.12 22.86
C ASN A 146 17.54 -23.49 21.39
N GLY A 147 17.47 -22.53 20.47
CA GLY A 147 17.73 -22.74 19.05
C GLY A 147 19.23 -22.72 18.72
N PRO A 148 19.67 -23.35 17.63
CA PRO A 148 21.07 -23.30 17.17
C PRO A 148 21.48 -21.92 16.59
N THR A 149 20.63 -20.91 16.71
CA THR A 149 20.85 -19.58 16.16
C THR A 149 21.78 -18.79 17.08
N ASP A 150 22.92 -18.36 16.54
CA ASP A 150 23.84 -17.47 17.26
C ASP A 150 23.10 -16.19 17.70
N PRO A 151 23.00 -15.92 19.02
CA PRO A 151 22.36 -14.72 19.55
C PRO A 151 22.91 -13.42 18.97
N GLN A 152 24.21 -13.38 18.62
CA GLN A 152 24.85 -12.20 18.04
C GLN A 152 24.37 -11.94 16.61
N ILE A 153 24.21 -12.98 15.80
CA ILE A 153 23.68 -12.87 14.43
C ILE A 153 22.22 -12.41 14.46
N TRP A 154 21.43 -12.95 15.39
CA TRP A 154 20.04 -12.55 15.56
C TRP A 154 19.91 -11.07 15.94
N GLU A 155 20.67 -10.60 16.95
CA GLU A 155 20.61 -9.20 17.36
C GLU A 155 21.14 -8.26 16.27
N GLY A 156 22.22 -8.63 15.58
CA GLY A 156 22.72 -7.87 14.44
C GLY A 156 21.69 -7.75 13.31
N THR A 157 21.00 -8.85 12.97
CA THR A 157 19.91 -8.85 11.98
C THR A 157 18.75 -7.96 12.43
N ARG A 158 18.38 -8.02 13.71
CA ARG A 158 17.32 -7.20 14.29
C ARG A 158 17.66 -5.71 14.24
N GLN A 159 18.90 -5.35 14.55
CA GLN A 159 19.36 -3.96 14.46
C GLN A 159 19.38 -3.47 13.02
N TYR A 160 19.85 -4.30 12.08
CA TYR A 160 19.80 -3.98 10.65
C TYR A 160 18.37 -3.74 10.16
N LEU A 161 17.41 -4.61 10.52
CA LEU A 161 16.00 -4.45 10.16
C LEU A 161 15.39 -3.15 10.72
N ARG A 162 15.75 -2.76 11.96
CA ARG A 162 15.31 -1.48 12.54
C ARG A 162 15.85 -0.28 11.77
N GLN A 163 17.15 -0.28 11.47
CA GLN A 163 17.77 0.80 10.69
C GLN A 163 17.18 0.87 9.27
N LEU A 164 16.92 -0.28 8.67
CA LEU A 164 16.29 -0.35 7.35
C LEU A 164 14.87 0.23 7.39
N ASP A 165 14.05 -0.14 8.38
CA ASP A 165 12.69 0.39 8.56
C ASP A 165 12.70 1.92 8.75
N GLU A 166 13.61 2.45 9.59
CA GLU A 166 13.81 3.89 9.77
C GLU A 166 14.20 4.58 8.46
N SER A 167 15.12 3.98 7.70
CA SER A 167 15.57 4.54 6.42
C SER A 167 14.45 4.55 5.36
N ILE A 168 13.61 3.50 5.29
CA ILE A 168 12.48 3.41 4.37
C ILE A 168 11.40 4.42 4.77
N LYS A 169 11.13 4.58 6.07
CA LYS A 169 10.23 5.64 6.60
C LYS A 169 10.71 7.03 6.23
N GLY A 170 11.98 7.34 6.50
CA GLY A 170 12.56 8.62 6.14
C GLY A 170 12.56 8.88 4.62
N LEU A 171 12.82 7.85 3.80
CA LEU A 171 12.74 7.97 2.35
C LEU A 171 11.31 8.25 1.88
N ARG A 172 10.31 7.53 2.41
CA ARG A 172 8.90 7.74 2.06
C ARG A 172 8.47 9.18 2.38
N GLU A 173 8.79 9.69 3.56
CA GLU A 173 8.45 11.05 3.96
C GLU A 173 9.06 12.09 3.02
N ARG A 174 10.34 11.92 2.66
CA ARG A 174 11.02 12.82 1.71
C ARG A 174 10.39 12.77 0.31
N VAL A 175 10.03 11.57 -0.16
CA VAL A 175 9.35 11.38 -1.45
C VAL A 175 7.97 12.03 -1.43
N GLN A 176 7.21 11.89 -0.34
CA GLN A 176 5.92 12.57 -0.18
C GLN A 176 6.07 14.10 -0.22
N CYS A 177 7.07 14.66 0.46
CA CYS A 177 7.38 16.09 0.37
C CYS A 177 7.76 16.51 -1.06
N LEU A 178 8.53 15.70 -1.79
CA LEU A 178 8.90 15.97 -3.18
C LEU A 178 7.66 16.00 -4.09
N ILE A 179 6.77 15.03 -3.94
CA ILE A 179 5.52 14.94 -4.72
C ILE A 179 4.65 16.17 -4.44
N GLU A 180 4.52 16.58 -3.17
CA GLU A 180 3.76 17.77 -2.80
C GLU A 180 4.40 19.06 -3.35
N SER A 181 5.72 19.16 -3.29
CA SER A 181 6.47 20.27 -3.90
C SER A 181 6.22 20.36 -5.41
N ARG A 182 6.17 19.23 -6.13
CA ARG A 182 5.86 19.20 -7.57
C ARG A 182 4.44 19.64 -7.87
N LYS A 183 3.46 19.23 -7.07
CA LYS A 183 2.07 19.70 -7.21
C LYS A 183 1.98 21.22 -7.00
N ASN A 184 2.68 21.75 -6.00
CA ASN A 184 2.74 23.19 -5.77
C ASN A 184 3.40 23.93 -6.94
N MET A 185 4.51 23.40 -7.46
CA MET A 185 5.18 23.95 -8.64
C MET A 185 4.29 23.95 -9.88
N SER A 186 3.52 22.87 -10.09
CA SER A 186 2.51 22.78 -11.13
C SER A 186 1.47 23.90 -11.01
N ASN A 187 0.93 24.12 -9.81
CA ASN A 187 -0.07 25.18 -9.59
C ASN A 187 0.53 26.57 -9.87
N SER A 188 1.75 26.83 -9.40
CA SER A 188 2.45 28.10 -9.68
C SER A 188 2.72 28.30 -11.18
N LEU A 189 3.11 27.24 -11.91
CA LEU A 189 3.31 27.31 -13.36
C LEU A 189 2.00 27.57 -14.11
N HIS A 190 0.88 27.00 -13.65
CA HIS A 190 -0.42 27.28 -14.25
C HIS A 190 -0.84 28.74 -14.02
N GLU A 191 -0.73 29.24 -12.79
CA GLU A 191 -1.04 30.65 -12.47
C GLU A 191 -0.15 31.62 -13.25
N PHE A 192 1.15 31.29 -13.37
CA PHE A 192 2.10 32.03 -14.20
C PHE A 192 1.67 32.01 -15.67
N GLY A 193 1.27 30.85 -16.20
CA GLY A 193 0.81 30.70 -17.58
C GLY A 193 -0.40 31.59 -17.87
N VAL A 194 -1.43 31.47 -17.04
CA VAL A 194 -2.66 32.28 -17.12
C VAL A 194 -2.36 33.78 -17.04
N ALA A 195 -1.40 34.22 -16.22
CA ALA A 195 -1.01 35.62 -16.14
C ALA A 195 -0.38 36.11 -17.47
N PHE A 196 0.52 35.33 -18.06
CA PHE A 196 1.15 35.66 -19.34
C PHE A 196 0.16 35.69 -20.51
N GLU A 197 -0.79 34.76 -20.56
CA GLU A 197 -1.85 34.78 -21.56
C GLU A 197 -2.73 36.03 -21.43
N LYS A 198 -3.11 36.40 -20.20
CA LYS A 198 -3.90 37.61 -19.94
C LYS A 198 -3.18 38.87 -20.39
N VAL A 199 -1.90 39.02 -20.06
CA VAL A 199 -1.10 40.18 -20.51
C VAL A 199 -0.95 40.17 -22.03
N GLY A 200 -0.74 38.99 -22.63
CA GLY A 200 -0.68 38.83 -24.08
C GLY A 200 -1.97 39.25 -24.79
N GLU A 201 -3.15 38.90 -24.25
CA GLU A 201 -4.44 39.30 -24.81
C GLU A 201 -4.72 40.80 -24.63
N ILE A 202 -4.25 41.44 -23.56
CA ILE A 202 -4.32 42.90 -23.39
C ILE A 202 -3.45 43.60 -24.45
N GLU A 203 -2.20 43.14 -24.61
CA GLU A 203 -1.22 43.69 -25.56
C GLU A 203 -1.66 43.50 -27.03
N LYS A 204 -2.44 42.44 -27.30
CA LYS A 204 -2.96 42.13 -28.63
C LYS A 204 -3.90 43.21 -29.18
N GLY A 205 -4.63 43.94 -28.34
CA GLY A 205 -5.49 45.06 -28.73
C GLY A 205 -6.22 44.86 -30.08
N ASN A 206 -6.11 45.84 -31.00
CA ASN A 206 -6.56 45.73 -32.39
C ASN A 206 -5.45 45.29 -33.38
N HIS A 207 -4.20 45.15 -32.94
CA HIS A 207 -3.05 44.85 -33.78
C HIS A 207 -2.23 43.71 -33.16
N HIS A 208 -2.14 42.58 -33.87
CA HIS A 208 -1.35 41.44 -33.41
C HIS A 208 0.15 41.79 -33.41
N THR A 209 0.68 42.17 -32.25
CA THR A 209 2.12 42.45 -32.08
C THR A 209 2.92 41.14 -31.96
N PRO A 210 4.20 41.14 -32.36
CA PRO A 210 5.11 40.01 -32.10
C PRO A 210 5.23 39.71 -30.60
N VAL A 211 5.14 40.75 -29.76
CA VAL A 211 5.21 40.65 -28.30
C VAL A 211 3.99 39.96 -27.72
N SER A 212 2.76 40.29 -28.17
CA SER A 212 1.55 39.60 -27.70
C SER A 212 1.59 38.10 -28.01
N ARG A 213 2.05 37.72 -29.20
CA ARG A 213 2.24 36.31 -29.57
C ARG A 213 3.28 35.61 -28.71
N ALA A 214 4.40 36.27 -28.38
CA ALA A 214 5.41 35.71 -27.51
C ALA A 214 4.87 35.50 -26.08
N LEU A 215 4.11 36.45 -25.55
CA LEU A 215 3.50 36.37 -24.22
C LEU A 215 2.47 35.23 -24.13
N ILE A 216 1.58 35.12 -25.11
CA ILE A 216 0.61 34.01 -25.19
C ILE A 216 1.36 32.67 -25.30
N SER A 217 2.42 32.61 -26.11
CA SER A 217 3.22 31.39 -26.26
C SER A 217 3.89 30.98 -24.95
N VAL A 218 4.45 31.91 -24.18
CA VAL A 218 4.99 31.62 -22.83
C VAL A 218 3.91 31.06 -21.92
N GLY A 219 2.70 31.63 -21.98
CA GLY A 219 1.53 31.12 -21.26
C GLY A 219 1.23 29.66 -21.55
N GLN A 220 1.09 29.32 -22.83
CA GLN A 220 0.82 27.96 -23.31
C GLN A 220 1.92 26.96 -22.92
N HIS A 221 3.19 27.35 -23.01
CA HIS A 221 4.29 26.48 -22.60
C HIS A 221 4.31 26.26 -21.08
N SER A 222 3.96 27.28 -20.29
CA SER A 222 3.86 27.14 -18.84
C SER A 222 2.72 26.21 -18.42
N ASP A 223 1.57 26.28 -19.11
CA ASP A 223 0.47 25.34 -18.91
C ASP A 223 0.84 23.90 -19.29
N HIS A 224 1.59 23.73 -20.39
CA HIS A 224 2.13 22.42 -20.76
C HIS A 224 3.09 21.88 -19.69
N LEU A 225 4.00 22.71 -19.16
CA LEU A 225 4.89 22.33 -18.07
C LEU A 225 4.10 21.98 -16.81
N SER A 226 3.07 22.76 -16.46
CA SER A 226 2.18 22.46 -15.34
C SER A 226 1.60 21.05 -15.45
N ALA A 227 1.04 20.69 -16.62
CA ALA A 227 0.49 19.35 -16.87
C ALA A 227 1.53 18.24 -16.69
N LEU A 228 2.76 18.42 -17.20
CA LEU A 228 3.86 17.45 -17.03
C LEU A 228 4.22 17.25 -15.56
N TYR A 229 4.23 18.31 -14.75
CA TYR A 229 4.52 18.21 -13.32
C TYR A 229 3.43 17.45 -12.56
N VAL A 230 2.15 17.60 -12.93
CA VAL A 230 1.05 16.79 -12.38
C VAL A 230 1.22 15.31 -12.72
N GLU A 231 1.55 15.01 -13.98
CA GLU A 231 1.76 13.63 -14.44
C GLU A 231 2.93 12.97 -13.69
N GLN A 232 4.07 13.66 -13.64
CA GLN A 232 5.26 13.16 -12.94
C GLN A 232 5.00 12.95 -11.44
N ALA A 233 4.30 13.87 -10.78
CA ALA A 233 3.90 13.70 -9.38
C ALA A 233 2.99 12.48 -9.18
N GLY A 234 2.10 12.20 -10.14
CA GLY A 234 1.24 11.03 -10.16
C GLY A 234 2.02 9.72 -10.33
N ASP A 235 3.02 9.70 -11.21
CA ASP A 235 3.84 8.51 -11.46
C ASP A 235 4.78 8.20 -10.30
N GLU A 236 5.41 9.23 -9.70
CA GLU A 236 6.25 9.07 -8.52
C GLU A 236 5.46 8.51 -7.33
N MET A 237 4.23 9.00 -7.14
CA MET A 237 3.31 8.44 -6.16
C MET A 237 3.05 6.95 -6.43
N ARG A 238 2.66 6.59 -7.66
CA ARG A 238 2.31 5.21 -8.00
C ARG A 238 3.47 4.23 -7.94
N GLN A 239 4.66 4.65 -8.38
CA GLN A 239 5.80 3.75 -8.52
C GLN A 239 6.61 3.66 -7.24
N ILE A 240 6.93 4.81 -6.64
CA ILE A 240 7.87 4.91 -5.52
C ILE A 240 7.12 4.82 -4.20
N GLU A 241 6.13 5.70 -3.98
CA GLU A 241 5.41 5.75 -2.70
C GLU A 241 4.67 4.43 -2.42
N GLU A 242 3.91 3.91 -3.39
CA GLU A 242 3.20 2.63 -3.21
C GLU A 242 4.17 1.46 -2.95
N THR A 243 5.38 1.51 -3.51
CA THR A 243 6.40 0.48 -3.29
C THR A 243 7.04 0.61 -1.91
N LEU A 244 7.32 1.82 -1.44
CA LEU A 244 7.85 2.04 -0.09
C LEU A 244 6.81 1.66 0.98
N SER A 245 5.54 2.01 0.75
CA SER A 245 4.41 1.62 1.61
C SER A 245 4.26 0.10 1.73
N TYR A 246 4.56 -0.65 0.66
CA TYR A 246 4.59 -2.11 0.70
C TYR A 246 5.68 -2.67 1.61
N TYR A 247 6.86 -2.05 1.68
CA TYR A 247 7.95 -2.57 2.52
C TYR A 247 7.84 -2.21 4.00
N GLN A 248 6.91 -1.31 4.36
CA GLN A 248 6.66 -0.91 5.73
C GLN A 248 5.57 -1.73 6.43
N GLY A 249 4.70 -2.40 5.67
CA GLY A 249 3.60 -3.21 6.21
C GLY A 249 4.01 -4.65 6.48
#